data_AF-A0A9E2IHQ3-F1
#
_entry.id   AF-A0A9E2IHQ3-F1
#
_cell.length_a   1.000
_cell.length_b   1.000
_cell.length_c   1.000
_cell.angle_alpha   90.00
_cell.angle_beta   90.00
_cell.angle_gamma   90.00
#
_symmetry.space_group_name_H-M   'P 1'
#
loop_
_entity.id
_entity.type
_entity.pdbx_description
1 polymer ?
#
loop_
_entity_poly.entity_id
_entity_poly.type
_entity_poly.pdbx_seq_one_letter_code
_entity_poly.pdbx_strand_id
1 'polypeptide(L)'
;MSDKILRDQHEPSDSLLSKATIVLVRMFGSWTSILIHTLFFGSWIYFHPNLELLLVMVSLEAIYIGILILMAANIEAKQRDHANKRQHQRDMAIVRQDARVDEKSFQELKQIHKQIDNLYNAIKEGDQSPSNL
;
A
#
# COMPACT_ATOMS: atom_id res chain seq x y z
N MET A 1 -28.27 -9.25 6.89
CA MET A 1 -27.76 -9.08 8.26
C MET A 1 -26.53 -9.97 8.49
N SER A 2 -25.52 -9.89 7.61
CA SER A 2 -24.28 -10.71 7.69
C SER A 2 -23.00 -9.92 7.42
N ASP A 3 -23.09 -8.63 7.11
CA ASP A 3 -21.93 -7.84 6.65
C ASP A 3 -21.23 -7.05 7.79
N LYS A 4 -21.67 -7.26 9.04
CA LYS A 4 -21.12 -6.61 10.25
C LYS A 4 -20.20 -7.50 11.08
N ILE A 5 -19.98 -8.76 10.69
CA ILE A 5 -19.17 -9.72 11.48
C ILE A 5 -17.66 -9.60 11.15
N LEU A 6 -17.28 -8.84 10.11
CA LEU A 6 -15.89 -8.76 9.61
C LEU A 6 -15.19 -7.42 9.93
N ARG A 7 -15.71 -6.67 10.90
CA ARG A 7 -15.14 -5.40 11.38
C ARG A 7 -15.02 -5.43 12.90
N ASP A 8 -13.85 -5.82 13.39
CA ASP A 8 -13.21 -5.44 14.68
C ASP A 8 -12.39 -6.58 15.28
N GLN A 9 -11.35 -6.97 14.55
CA GLN A 9 -10.20 -7.66 15.13
C GLN A 9 -8.94 -6.88 14.73
N HIS A 10 -8.93 -5.58 15.02
CA HIS A 10 -7.70 -4.80 15.07
C HIS A 10 -7.46 -4.48 16.54
N GLU A 11 -6.78 -5.40 17.23
CA GLU A 11 -6.37 -5.17 18.60
C GLU A 11 -5.43 -3.94 18.67
N PRO A 12 -5.69 -2.99 19.57
CA PRO A 12 -4.79 -1.85 19.81
C PRO A 12 -3.48 -2.23 20.52
N SER A 13 -3.31 -3.50 20.93
CA SER A 13 -2.10 -4.05 21.58
C SER A 13 -0.88 -4.11 20.63
N ASP A 14 -1.10 -4.22 19.32
CA ASP A 14 -0.04 -4.38 18.32
C ASP A 14 0.75 -3.10 18.04
N SER A 15 0.19 -1.90 18.25
CA SER A 15 0.82 -0.63 17.86
C SER A 15 2.05 -0.32 18.73
N LEU A 16 1.98 -0.56 20.04
CA LEU A 16 3.09 -0.28 20.95
C LEU A 16 4.19 -1.33 20.82
N LEU A 17 3.83 -2.61 20.71
CA LEU A 17 4.78 -3.69 20.50
C LEU A 17 5.47 -3.57 19.14
N SER A 18 4.73 -3.27 18.07
CA SER A 18 5.32 -3.04 16.75
C SER A 18 6.28 -1.85 16.72
N LYS A 19 5.93 -0.74 17.38
CA LYS A 19 6.84 0.42 17.53
C LYS A 19 8.10 0.05 18.30
N ALA A 20 7.96 -0.69 19.40
CA ALA A 20 9.10 -1.17 20.19
C ALA A 20 10.00 -2.10 19.36
N THR A 21 9.42 -3.06 18.63
CA THR A 21 10.16 -3.97 17.74
C THR A 21 10.93 -3.21 16.67
N ILE A 22 10.32 -2.22 16.01
CA ILE A 22 10.99 -1.41 14.98
C ILE A 22 12.15 -0.61 15.58
N VAL A 23 11.98 -0.04 16.77
CA VAL A 23 13.05 0.71 17.46
C VAL A 23 14.19 -0.22 17.87
N LEU A 24 13.89 -1.38 18.42
CA LEU A 24 14.89 -2.39 18.80
C LEU A 24 15.67 -2.88 17.58
N VAL A 25 14.99 -3.28 16.51
CA VAL A 25 15.64 -3.72 15.27
C VAL A 25 16.53 -2.61 14.69
N ARG A 26 16.07 -1.35 14.72
CA ARG A 26 16.88 -0.21 14.26
C ARG A 26 18.13 0.02 15.12
N MET A 27 18.02 -0.21 16.43
CA MET A 27 19.13 -0.07 17.36
C MET A 27 20.18 -1.18 17.17
N PHE A 28 19.74 -2.45 17.10
CA PHE A 28 20.62 -3.60 16.88
C PHE A 28 21.18 -3.67 15.45
N GLY A 29 20.47 -3.14 14.46
CA GLY A 29 20.94 -3.04 13.07
C GLY A 29 21.90 -1.88 12.80
N SER A 30 22.26 -1.07 13.82
CA SER A 30 23.18 0.05 13.66
C SER A 30 24.64 -0.42 13.62
N TRP A 31 25.46 0.23 12.80
CA TRP A 31 26.92 0.05 12.78
C TRP A 31 27.56 0.24 14.16
N THR A 32 26.99 1.10 14.99
CA THR A 32 27.45 1.30 16.38
C THR A 32 27.26 0.05 17.24
N SER A 33 26.16 -0.70 17.04
CA SER A 33 25.92 -1.95 17.76
C SER A 33 26.98 -2.99 17.38
N ILE A 34 27.30 -3.10 16.09
CA ILE A 34 28.31 -4.03 15.59
C ILE A 34 29.70 -3.74 16.22
N LEU A 35 30.09 -2.47 16.28
CA LEU A 35 31.35 -2.07 16.91
C LEU A 35 31.39 -2.39 18.40
N ILE A 36 30.31 -2.09 19.13
CA ILE A 36 30.21 -2.39 20.57
C ILE A 36 30.28 -3.90 20.82
N HIS A 37 29.52 -4.71 20.07
CA HIS A 37 29.56 -6.16 20.16
C HIS A 37 30.96 -6.71 19.85
N THR A 38 31.63 -6.17 18.85
CA THR A 38 33.00 -6.59 18.48
C THR A 38 34.00 -6.30 19.59
N LEU A 39 33.94 -5.11 20.20
CA LEU A 39 34.78 -4.73 21.33
C LEU A 39 34.48 -5.56 22.58
N PHE A 40 33.20 -5.83 22.85
CA PHE A 40 32.78 -6.68 23.97
C PHE A 40 33.32 -8.10 23.82
N PHE A 41 33.19 -8.70 22.64
CA PHE A 41 33.76 -10.02 22.34
C PHE A 41 35.28 -10.04 22.45
N GLY A 42 35.96 -9.04 21.89
CA GLY A 42 37.42 -8.92 21.99
C GLY A 42 37.89 -8.80 23.44
N SER A 43 37.20 -7.99 24.24
CA SER A 43 37.46 -7.87 25.68
C SER A 43 37.20 -9.18 26.41
N TRP A 44 36.12 -9.89 26.10
CA TRP A 44 35.82 -11.17 26.73
C TRP A 44 36.90 -12.22 26.43
N ILE A 45 37.37 -12.30 25.18
CA ILE A 45 38.48 -13.20 24.82
C ILE A 45 39.75 -12.84 25.61
N TYR A 46 40.03 -11.54 25.79
CA TYR A 46 41.20 -11.09 26.53
C TYR A 46 41.16 -11.53 28.01
N PHE A 47 40.03 -11.39 28.69
CA PHE A 47 39.89 -11.72 30.12
C PHE A 47 39.68 -13.22 30.42
N HIS A 48 39.61 -14.09 29.40
CA HIS A 48 39.38 -15.54 29.53
C HIS A 48 38.20 -15.99 30.44
N PRO A 49 37.01 -15.35 30.44
CA PRO A 49 35.86 -15.92 31.12
C PRO A 49 35.34 -17.14 30.36
N ASN A 50 34.66 -18.05 31.07
CA ASN A 50 34.08 -19.29 30.54
C ASN A 50 33.42 -19.10 29.16
N LEU A 51 34.04 -19.67 28.12
CA LEU A 51 33.59 -19.54 26.72
C LEU A 51 32.24 -20.20 26.49
N GLU A 52 31.93 -21.28 27.21
CA GLU A 52 30.65 -21.99 27.12
C GLU A 52 29.47 -21.08 27.47
N LEU A 53 29.60 -20.29 28.53
CA LEU A 53 28.55 -19.36 28.96
C LEU A 53 28.37 -18.21 27.97
N LEU A 54 29.46 -17.70 27.41
CA LEU A 54 29.41 -16.68 26.35
C LEU A 54 28.65 -17.21 25.12
N LEU A 55 28.97 -18.41 24.67
CA LEU A 55 28.36 -19.01 23.48
C LEU A 55 26.85 -19.24 23.66
N VAL A 56 26.43 -19.70 24.85
CA VAL A 56 25.00 -19.84 25.18
C VAL A 56 24.31 -18.47 25.18
N MET A 57 24.91 -17.45 25.81
CA MET A 57 24.31 -16.12 25.88
C MET A 57 24.17 -15.46 24.51
N VAL A 58 25.21 -15.55 23.68
CA VAL A 58 25.24 -14.98 22.32
C VAL A 58 24.28 -15.71 21.39
N SER A 59 24.21 -17.05 21.47
CA SER A 59 23.27 -17.81 20.64
C SER A 59 21.82 -17.45 20.97
N LEU A 60 21.51 -17.28 22.25
CA LEU A 60 20.20 -16.83 22.71
C LEU A 60 19.89 -15.40 22.22
N GLU A 61 20.84 -14.47 22.31
CA GLU A 61 20.69 -13.12 21.74
C GLU A 61 20.43 -13.16 20.23
N ALA A 62 21.18 -13.96 19.48
CA ALA A 62 21.02 -14.10 18.03
C ALA A 62 19.64 -14.65 17.65
N ILE A 63 19.11 -15.62 18.41
CA ILE A 63 17.75 -16.14 18.22
C ILE A 63 16.73 -15.02 18.45
N TYR A 64 16.85 -14.26 19.54
CA TYR A 64 15.93 -13.15 19.82
C TYR A 64 15.97 -12.06 18.75
N ILE A 65 17.17 -11.64 18.31
CA ILE A 65 17.31 -10.67 17.22
C ILE A 65 16.68 -11.21 15.94
N GLY A 66 16.91 -12.48 15.61
CA GLY A 66 16.28 -13.13 14.45
C GLY A 66 14.75 -13.09 14.49
N ILE A 67 14.16 -13.38 15.65
CA ILE A 67 12.70 -13.30 15.86
C ILE A 67 12.21 -11.86 15.71
N LEU A 68 12.91 -10.88 16.29
CA LEU A 68 12.54 -9.47 16.20
C LEU A 68 12.62 -8.94 14.77
N ILE A 69 13.64 -9.33 14.01
CA ILE A 69 13.77 -8.98 12.58
C ILE A 69 12.62 -9.59 11.79
N LEU A 70 12.31 -10.87 12.01
CA LEU A 70 11.20 -11.54 11.32
C LEU A 70 9.86 -10.88 11.62
N MET A 71 9.64 -10.48 12.88
CA MET A 71 8.45 -9.75 13.30
C MET A 71 8.37 -8.38 12.61
N ALA A 72 9.48 -7.62 12.57
CA ALA A 72 9.54 -6.33 11.88
C ALA A 72 9.25 -6.45 10.38
N ALA A 73 9.84 -7.44 9.71
CA ALA A 73 9.60 -7.70 8.29
C ALA A 73 8.13 -8.05 8.00
N ASN A 74 7.49 -8.84 8.89
CA ASN A 74 6.08 -9.17 8.76
C ASN A 74 5.17 -7.94 8.96
N ILE A 75 5.50 -7.06 9.91
CA ILE A 75 4.78 -5.79 10.13
C ILE A 75 4.89 -4.91 8.87
N GLU A 76 6.10 -4.77 8.31
CA GLU A 76 6.31 -3.99 7.09
C GLU A 76 5.54 -4.56 5.90
N ALA A 77 5.56 -5.88 5.72
CA ALA A 77 4.81 -6.56 4.66
C ALA A 77 3.31 -6.26 4.73
N LYS A 78 2.71 -6.33 5.94
CA LYS A 78 1.31 -5.97 6.16
C LYS A 78 1.04 -4.51 5.83
N GLN A 79 1.90 -3.59 6.26
CA GLN A 79 1.74 -2.16 5.96
C GLN A 79 1.79 -1.88 4.45
N ARG A 80 2.70 -2.54 3.72
CA ARG A 80 2.80 -2.43 2.26
C ARG A 80 1.55 -2.98 1.56
N ASP A 81 1.01 -4.11 2.01
CA ASP A 81 -0.24 -4.66 1.48
C ASP A 81 -1.43 -3.70 1.69
N HIS A 82 -1.55 -3.11 2.89
CA HIS A 82 -2.58 -2.10 3.15
C HIS A 82 -2.42 -0.85 2.29
N ALA A 83 -1.19 -0.37 2.08
CA ALA A 83 -0.91 0.77 1.21
C ALA A 83 -1.29 0.46 -0.25
N ASN A 84 -0.92 -0.71 -0.76
CA ASN A 84 -1.25 -1.17 -2.11
C ASN A 84 -2.76 -1.30 -2.31
N LYS A 85 -3.49 -1.88 -1.34
CA LYS A 85 -4.95 -1.98 -1.38
C LYS A 85 -5.62 -0.61 -1.43
N ARG A 86 -5.12 0.36 -0.65
CA ARG A 86 -5.63 1.74 -0.68
C ARG A 86 -5.36 2.43 -2.02
N GLN A 87 -4.18 2.23 -2.58
CA GLN A 87 -3.83 2.77 -3.90
C GLN A 87 -4.72 2.17 -5.00
N HIS A 88 -4.86 0.84 -5.02
CA HIS A 88 -5.70 0.15 -5.99
C HIS A 88 -7.17 0.64 -5.95
N GLN A 89 -7.71 0.90 -4.76
CA GLN A 89 -9.06 1.46 -4.62
C GLN A 89 -9.17 2.87 -5.21
N ARG A 90 -8.13 3.70 -5.07
CA ARG A 90 -8.09 5.04 -5.69
C ARG A 90 -8.00 4.95 -7.20
N ASP A 91 -7.14 4.08 -7.72
CA ASP A 91 -6.99 3.87 -9.16
C ASP A 91 -8.32 3.39 -9.78
N MET A 92 -9.01 2.46 -9.13
CA MET A 92 -10.34 2.00 -9.55
C MET A 92 -11.40 3.11 -9.48
N ALA A 93 -11.31 4.03 -8.52
CA ALA A 93 -12.22 5.17 -8.44
C ALA A 93 -12.01 6.15 -9.62
N ILE A 94 -10.76 6.39 -10.00
CA ILE A 94 -10.40 7.22 -11.17
C ILE A 94 -10.93 6.56 -12.45
N VAL A 95 -10.64 5.28 -12.67
CA VAL A 95 -11.12 4.54 -13.86
C VAL A 95 -12.66 4.57 -13.96
N ARG A 96 -13.37 4.41 -12.83
CA ARG A 96 -14.84 4.53 -12.81
C ARG A 96 -15.33 5.93 -13.14
N GLN A 97 -14.61 6.96 -12.72
CA GLN A 97 -14.93 8.33 -13.03
C GLN A 97 -14.74 8.59 -14.53
N ASP A 98 -13.63 8.15 -15.11
CA ASP A 98 -13.34 8.30 -16.53
C ASP A 98 -14.38 7.58 -17.39
N ALA A 99 -14.72 6.33 -17.05
CA ALA A 99 -15.77 5.59 -17.74
C ALA A 99 -17.14 6.31 -17.68
N ARG A 100 -17.45 7.00 -16.58
CA ARG A 100 -18.67 7.81 -16.45
C ARG A 100 -18.64 9.08 -17.29
N VAL A 101 -17.47 9.72 -17.42
CA VAL A 101 -17.31 10.90 -18.28
C VAL A 101 -17.40 10.51 -19.75
N ASP A 102 -16.82 9.37 -20.12
CA ASP A 102 -16.86 8.86 -21.48
C ASP A 102 -18.29 8.49 -21.91
N GLU A 103 -19.04 7.79 -21.05
CA GLU A 103 -20.46 7.47 -21.29
C GLU A 103 -21.30 8.74 -21.50
N LYS A 104 -21.08 9.79 -20.70
CA LYS A 104 -21.78 11.08 -20.89
C LYS A 104 -21.40 11.74 -22.21
N SER A 105 -20.12 11.75 -22.55
CA SER A 105 -19.62 12.29 -23.81
C SER A 105 -20.24 11.57 -25.02
N PHE A 106 -20.38 10.23 -24.95
CA PHE A 106 -21.07 9.45 -25.98
C PHE A 106 -22.55 9.82 -26.13
N GLN A 107 -23.26 10.04 -25.01
CA GLN A 107 -24.66 10.45 -25.05
C GLN A 107 -24.82 11.85 -25.66
N GLU A 108 -23.94 12.79 -25.33
CA GLU A 108 -23.92 14.13 -25.91
C GLU A 108 -23.63 14.10 -27.42
N LEU A 109 -22.62 13.33 -27.85
CA LEU A 109 -22.31 13.13 -29.27
C LEU A 109 -23.50 12.57 -30.04
N LYS A 110 -24.23 11.60 -29.46
CA LYS A 110 -25.43 11.02 -30.07
C LYS A 110 -26.55 12.05 -30.23
N GLN A 111 -26.72 12.95 -29.26
CA GLN A 111 -27.70 14.04 -29.35
C GLN A 111 -27.32 15.05 -30.43
N ILE A 112 -26.05 15.45 -30.49
CA ILE A 112 -25.54 16.36 -31.53
C ILE A 112 -25.73 15.77 -32.92
N HIS A 113 -25.41 14.48 -33.11
CA HIS A 113 -25.61 13.79 -34.38
C HIS A 113 -27.07 13.83 -34.83
N LYS A 114 -28.00 13.53 -33.91
CA LYS A 114 -29.44 13.61 -34.19
C LYS A 114 -29.90 15.03 -34.54
N GLN A 115 -29.33 16.06 -33.90
CA GLN A 115 -29.63 17.45 -34.23
C GLN A 115 -29.13 17.82 -35.64
N ILE A 116 -27.94 17.38 -36.02
CA ILE A 116 -27.38 17.58 -37.37
C ILE A 116 -28.26 16.91 -38.42
N ASP A 117 -28.67 15.67 -38.20
CA ASP A 117 -29.55 14.94 -39.13
C ASP A 117 -30.89 15.65 -39.34
N ASN A 118 -31.50 16.13 -38.24
CA ASN A 118 -32.74 16.91 -38.31
C ASN A 118 -32.54 18.21 -39.09
N LEU A 119 -31.43 18.91 -38.88
CA LEU A 119 -31.11 20.16 -39.58
C LEU A 119 -30.90 19.92 -41.07
N TYR A 120 -30.19 18.86 -41.44
CA TYR A 120 -29.97 18.45 -42.81
C TYR A 120 -31.29 18.15 -43.53
N ASN A 121 -32.18 17.39 -42.89
CA ASN A 121 -33.50 17.09 -43.44
C ASN A 121 -34.36 18.35 -43.60
N ALA A 122 -34.34 19.27 -42.61
CA ALA A 122 -35.07 20.54 -42.69
C ALA A 122 -34.56 21.45 -43.82
N ILE A 123 -33.25 21.51 -44.05
CA ILE A 123 -32.66 22.25 -45.18
C ILE A 123 -33.07 21.58 -46.51
N LYS A 124 -33.00 20.25 -46.59
CA LYS A 124 -33.40 19.50 -47.78
C LYS A 124 -34.87 19.66 -48.13
N GLU A 125 -35.75 19.69 -47.13
CA GLU A 125 -37.19 19.93 -47.33
C GLU A 125 -37.48 21.40 -47.65
N GLY A 126 -36.73 22.35 -47.08
CA GLY A 126 -36.84 23.79 -47.40
C GLY A 126 -36.39 24.15 -48.82
N ASP A 127 -35.41 23.43 -49.36
CA ASP A 127 -34.90 23.60 -50.74
C ASP A 127 -35.85 23.00 -51.81
N GLN A 128 -36.80 22.13 -51.41
CA GLN A 128 -37.81 21.54 -52.30
C GLN A 128 -39.15 22.31 -52.35
N SER A 129 -39.25 23.48 -51.70
CA SER A 129 -40.40 24.36 -51.88
C SER A 129 -40.29 25.09 -53.22
N PRO A 130 -41.16 24.82 -54.22
CA PRO A 130 -41.00 25.34 -55.56
C PRO A 130 -41.09 26.87 -55.56
N SER A 131 -40.10 27.47 -56.21
CA SER A 131 -40.15 28.82 -56.77
C SER A 131 -41.41 28.95 -57.65
N ASN A 132 -42.54 29.29 -57.03
CA ASN A 132 -43.72 29.79 -57.71
C ASN A 132 -43.59 31.31 -57.83
N LEU A 133 -42.89 31.74 -58.87
CA LEU A 133 -42.97 33.08 -59.46
C LEU A 133 -42.92 32.93 -60.98
#